data_AF-A0AA38L242-F1
#
_entry.id   AF-A0AA38L242-F1
#
_cell.length_a   1.000
_cell.length_b   1.000
_cell.length_c   1.000
_cell.angle_alpha   90.00
_cell.angle_beta   90.00
_cell.angle_gamma   90.00
#
_symmetry.space_group_name_H-M   'P 1'
#
loop_
_entity.id
_entity.type
_entity.pdbx_description
1 polymer ?
#
loop_
_entity_poly.entity_id
_entity_poly.type
_entity_poly.pdbx_seq_one_letter_code
_entity_poly.pdbx_strand_id
1 'polypeptide(L)' 'MVISIKKDGRIRICVDYRDLNVACVTDPFPTPFTEEILEGVAGREIYSFIDGFFGRHQ' A
#
# COMPACT_ATOMS: atom_id res chain seq x y z
N MET A 1 -2.95 -19.01 -7.94
CA MET A 1 -3.77 -17.94 -8.56
C MET A 1 -5.15 -17.99 -7.93
N VAL A 2 -5.67 -16.84 -7.50
CA VAL A 2 -6.93 -16.68 -6.77
C VAL A 2 -7.75 -15.60 -7.47
N ILE A 3 -9.06 -15.81 -7.61
CA ILE A 3 -9.98 -14.85 -8.23
C ILE A 3 -10.77 -14.17 -7.11
N SER A 4 -10.80 -12.84 -7.12
CA SER A 4 -11.59 -12.02 -6.19
C SER A 4 -12.49 -11.07 -6.97
N ILE A 5 -13.70 -10.83 -6.48
CA ILE A 5 -14.62 -9.84 -7.05
C ILE A 5 -14.50 -8.54 -6.26
N LYS A 6 -14.27 -7.42 -6.94
CA LYS A 6 -14.27 -6.08 -6.34
C LYS A 6 -15.71 -5.62 -6.07
N LYS A 7 -15.88 -4.62 -5.20
CA LYS A 7 -17.20 -4.01 -4.90
C LYS A 7 -17.90 -3.43 -6.15
N ASP A 8 -17.13 -3.00 -7.16
CA ASP A 8 -17.63 -2.52 -8.45
C ASP A 8 -17.93 -3.65 -9.45
N GLY A 9 -17.92 -4.92 -9.01
CA GLY A 9 -18.19 -6.10 -9.83
C GLY A 9 -17.02 -6.54 -10.72
N ARG A 10 -15.92 -5.78 -10.78
CA ARG A 10 -14.76 -6.14 -11.59
C ARG A 10 -14.00 -7.31 -10.99
N ILE A 11 -13.48 -8.18 -11.85
CA ILE A 11 -12.62 -9.29 -11.43
C ILE A 11 -11.22 -8.75 -11.10
N ARG A 12 -10.68 -9.19 -9.97
CA ARG A 12 -9.28 -9.03 -9.59
C ARG A 12 -8.63 -10.41 -9.56
N ILE A 13 -7.61 -10.59 -10.40
CA ILE A 13 -6.76 -11.77 -10.37
C ILE A 13 -5.65 -11.52 -9.35
N CYS A 14 -5.52 -12.41 -8.37
CA CYS A 14 -4.51 -12.35 -7.33
C CYS A 14 -3.56 -13.55 -7.48
N VAL A 15 -2.25 -13.31 -7.35
CA VAL A 15 -1.28 -14.39 -7.18
C VAL A 15 -1.12 -14.65 -5.68
N ASP A 16 -1.15 -15.93 -5.30
CA ASP A 16 -0.97 -16.32 -3.90
C ASP A 16 0.53 -16.45 -3.63
N TYR A 17 1.09 -15.44 -2.95
CA TYR A 17 2.51 -15.36 -2.64
C TYR A 17 2.83 -15.81 -1.21
N ARG A 18 1.92 -16.46 -0.48
CA ARG A 18 2.14 -16.79 0.95
C ARG A 18 3.42 -17.59 1.19
N ASP A 19 3.60 -18.70 0.47
CA ASP A 19 4.80 -19.54 0.62
C ASP A 19 6.07 -18.81 0.15
N LEU A 20 5.97 -18.01 -0.91
CA LEU A 20 7.07 -17.20 -1.41
C LEU A 20 7.50 -16.14 -0.37
N ASN A 21 6.55 -15.44 0.24
CA ASN A 21 6.82 -14.40 1.23
C ASN A 21 7.46 -14.96 2.50
N VAL A 22 7.17 -16.21 2.88
CA VAL A 22 7.84 -16.89 4.00
C VAL A 22 9.28 -17.27 3.65
N ALA A 23 9.54 -17.65 2.40
CA ALA A 23 10.87 -18.01 1.94
C ALA A 23 11.79 -16.80 1.70
N CYS A 24 11.21 -15.61 1.47
CA CYS A 24 11.96 -14.37 1.25
C CYS A 24 12.31 -13.66 2.55
N VAL A 25 13.53 -13.10 2.62
CA VAL A 25 13.92 -12.17 3.69
C VAL A 25 13.20 -10.85 3.48
N THR A 26 12.48 -10.38 4.50
CA THR A 26 11.82 -9.08 4.47
C THR A 26 12.86 -7.99 4.71
N ASP A 27 12.90 -6.96 3.86
CA ASP A 27 13.67 -5.73 4.08
C ASP A 27 12.73 -4.67 4.70
N PRO A 28 12.77 -4.45 6.03
CA PRO A 28 11.88 -3.52 6.69
C PRO A 28 12.37 -2.08 6.48
N PHE A 29 11.93 -1.44 5.41
CA PHE A 29 11.99 0.02 5.35
C PHE A 29 10.92 0.58 6.31
N PRO A 30 11.27 1.53 7.21
CA PRO A 30 10.30 2.10 8.12
C PRO A 30 9.18 2.75 7.30
N THR A 31 7.97 2.21 7.42
CA THR A 31 6.80 2.94 6.97
C THR A 31 6.55 3.99 8.03
N PRO A 32 6.66 5.30 7.72
CA PRO A 32 6.47 6.33 8.72
C PRO A 32 5.10 6.15 9.37
N PHE A 33 5.06 6.25 10.70
CA PHE A 33 3.79 6.17 11.43
C PHE A 33 2.88 7.30 10.94
N THR A 34 1.59 7.02 10.82
CA THR A 34 0.64 8.01 10.31
C THR A 34 0.68 9.28 11.18
N GLU A 35 0.87 9.12 12.48
CA GLU A 35 1.04 10.19 13.45
C GLU A 35 2.28 11.06 13.17
N GLU A 36 3.43 10.46 12.82
CA GLU A 36 4.67 11.19 12.50
C GLU A 36 4.50 12.07 11.26
N ILE A 37 3.80 11.55 10.24
CA ILE A 37 3.47 12.34 9.05
C ILE A 37 2.50 13.47 9.41
N LEU A 38 1.48 13.19 10.21
CA LEU A 38 0.46 14.16 10.61
C LEU A 38 1.07 15.31 11.44
N GLU A 39 1.95 14.99 12.39
CA GLU A 39 2.72 15.98 13.16
C GLU A 39 3.62 16.81 12.25
N GLY A 40 4.31 16.18 11.29
CA GLY A 40 5.17 16.87 10.32
C GLY A 40 4.44 17.81 9.36
N VAL A 41 3.10 17.72 9.30
CA VAL A 41 2.27 18.62 8.49
C VAL A 41 1.36 19.53 9.32
N ALA A 42 1.29 19.35 10.64
CA ALA A 42 0.42 20.13 11.51
C ALA A 42 0.66 21.64 11.42
N GLY A 43 -0.42 22.43 11.51
CA GLY A 43 -0.36 23.89 11.47
C GLY A 43 -0.24 24.50 10.07
N ARG A 44 -0.29 23.70 9.00
CA ARG A 44 -0.39 24.21 7.63
C ARG A 44 -1.85 24.55 7.29
N GLU A 45 -2.02 25.64 6.54
CA GLU A 45 -3.36 26.10 6.10
C GLU A 45 -3.86 25.34 4.87
N ILE A 46 -2.95 24.76 4.09
CA ILE A 46 -3.24 24.06 2.83
C ILE A 46 -2.44 22.76 2.78
N TYR A 47 -3.10 21.69 2.37
CA TYR A 47 -2.52 20.36 2.15
C TYR A 47 -2.83 19.90 0.73
N SER A 48 -1.87 19.23 0.09
CA SER A 48 -2.08 18.49 -1.15
C SER A 48 -1.62 17.05 -0.97
N PHE A 49 -2.43 16.11 -1.44
CA PHE A 49 -2.14 14.68 -1.40
C PHE A 49 -2.03 14.17 -2.83
N ILE A 50 -1.00 13.39 -3.10
CA ILE A 50 -0.82 12.70 -4.38
C ILE A 50 -0.96 11.21 -4.10
N ASP A 51 -1.90 10.56 -4.76
CA ASP A 51 -2.02 9.10 -4.70
C ASP A 51 -1.05 8.47 -5.70
N GLY A 52 0.06 7.96 -5.17
CA GLY A 52 1.08 7.25 -5.94
C GLY A 52 0.80 5.76 -6.10
N PHE A 53 -0.45 5.30 -6.05
CA PHE A 53 -0.91 3.91 -6.28
C PHE A 53 0.14 2.83 -5.90
N PHE A 54 0.68 2.92 -4.69
CA PHE A 54 1.64 2.00 -4.06
C PHE A 54 2.87 1.58 -4.89
N GLY A 55 3.23 2.30 -5.95
CA GLY A 55 4.32 1.93 -6.86
C GLY A 55 4.13 0.56 -7.54
N ARG A 56 2.92 -0.01 -7.51
CA ARG A 56 2.66 -1.32 -8.11
C ARG A 56 2.23 -1.15 -9.56
N HIS A 57 3.00 -1.75 -10.46
CA HIS A 57 2.76 -1.74 -11.91
C HIS A 57 2.89 -0.32 -12.53
N GLN A 58 3.76 0.51 -11.96
CA GLN A 58 4.26 1.73 -12.58
C GLN A 58 5.27 1.41 -13.69
#